data_AF-A0A0F3GTP0-F1
#
_entry.id   AF-A0A0F3GTP0-F1
#
_cell.length_a   1.000
_cell.length_b   1.000
_cell.length_c   1.000
_cell.angle_alpha   90.00
_cell.angle_beta   90.00
_cell.angle_gamma   90.00
#
_symmetry.space_group_name_H-M   'P 1'
#
loop_
_entity.id
_entity.type
_entity.pdbx_description
1 polymer ?
#
loop_
_entity_poly.entity_id
_entity_poly.type
_entity_poly.pdbx_seq_one_letter_code
_entity_poly.pdbx_strand_id
1 'polypeptide(L)'
;MIDTYVYSNALRDVHPAEKLSFALTAVLICLLTHSAVVLTLVLAIMTAATVYRAGIPLAFYVKALCLPLSFAVLGGIGVAVGVVAPGDDTVIGVTLLGKTIGITIVTAKEAALLVLKTVASMSGLFFFP
;
A
#
# COMPACT_ATOMS: atom_id res chain seq x y z
N MET A 1 -22.91 5.40 -17.23
CA MET A 1 -21.62 6.03 -17.64
C MET A 1 -20.39 5.30 -17.09
N ILE A 2 -20.52 4.04 -16.63
CA ILE A 2 -19.40 3.16 -16.24
C ILE A 2 -19.11 2.14 -17.34
N ASP A 3 -20.11 1.73 -18.12
CA ASP A 3 -19.99 0.73 -19.19
C ASP A 3 -19.03 1.11 -20.34
N THR A 4 -18.84 2.39 -20.63
CA THR A 4 -18.02 2.78 -21.79
C THR A 4 -16.52 2.64 -21.55
N TYR A 5 -16.07 2.65 -20.29
CA TYR A 5 -14.65 2.44 -19.96
C TYR A 5 -14.24 0.96 -19.96
N VAL A 6 -15.19 0.04 -19.81
CA VAL A 6 -14.95 -1.42 -19.86
C VAL A 6 -14.59 -1.88 -21.28
N TYR A 7 -14.93 -1.11 -22.31
CA TYR A 7 -14.80 -1.54 -23.70
C TYR A 7 -13.53 -1.08 -24.43
N SER A 8 -12.74 -0.15 -23.86
CA SER A 8 -11.52 0.37 -24.49
C SER A 8 -10.22 -0.07 -23.79
N ASN A 9 -10.25 -1.20 -23.08
CA ASN A 9 -9.03 -1.71 -22.47
C ASN A 9 -8.13 -2.33 -23.55
N ALA A 10 -6.95 -1.74 -23.77
CA ALA A 10 -5.93 -2.17 -24.74
C ALA A 10 -5.28 -3.54 -24.40
N LEU A 11 -5.83 -4.22 -23.40
CA LEU A 11 -5.32 -5.38 -22.72
C LEU A 11 -6.29 -6.57 -22.88
N ARG A 12 -7.27 -6.45 -23.79
CA ARG A 12 -8.32 -7.46 -24.10
C ARG A 12 -7.77 -8.81 -24.55
N ASP A 13 -6.52 -8.87 -25.01
CA ASP A 13 -5.88 -10.07 -25.58
C ASP A 13 -5.13 -10.94 -24.54
N VAL A 14 -4.92 -10.46 -23.31
CA VAL A 14 -4.28 -11.24 -22.26
C VAL A 14 -5.37 -11.76 -21.32
N HIS A 15 -5.35 -13.07 -21.06
CA HIS A 15 -6.36 -13.72 -20.24
C HIS A 15 -6.52 -13.00 -18.89
N PRO A 16 -7.74 -12.56 -18.52
CA PRO A 16 -7.98 -11.84 -17.26
C PRO A 16 -7.54 -12.66 -16.03
N ALA A 17 -7.51 -14.00 -16.14
CA ALA A 17 -7.00 -14.90 -15.13
C ALA A 17 -5.48 -14.78 -14.89
N GLU A 18 -4.66 -14.60 -15.93
CA GLU A 18 -3.20 -14.43 -15.78
C GLU A 18 -2.84 -13.07 -15.17
N LYS A 19 -3.62 -12.04 -15.50
CA LYS A 19 -3.49 -10.73 -14.87
C LYS A 19 -3.83 -10.78 -13.38
N LEU A 20 -4.91 -11.48 -13.06
CA LEU A 20 -5.37 -11.66 -11.70
C LEU A 20 -4.36 -12.45 -10.87
N SER A 21 -3.82 -13.55 -11.40
CA SER A 21 -2.82 -14.35 -10.70
C SER A 21 -1.55 -13.53 -10.42
N PHE A 22 -1.08 -12.75 -11.39
CA PHE A 22 0.08 -11.86 -11.21
C PHE A 22 -0.14 -10.79 -10.13
N ALA A 23 -1.29 -10.11 -10.17
CA ALA A 23 -1.67 -9.13 -9.16
C ALA A 23 -1.81 -9.75 -7.76
N LEU A 24 -2.45 -10.92 -7.66
CA LEU A 24 -2.59 -11.66 -6.40
C LEU A 24 -1.25 -12.09 -5.84
N THR A 25 -0.33 -12.59 -6.67
CA THR A 25 1.03 -12.94 -6.23
C THR A 25 1.76 -11.72 -5.69
N ALA A 26 1.65 -10.56 -6.35
CA ALA A 26 2.27 -9.32 -5.87
C ALA A 26 1.71 -8.84 -4.52
N VAL A 27 0.38 -8.93 -4.35
CA VAL A 27 -0.30 -8.61 -3.09
C VAL A 27 0.11 -9.57 -1.98
N LEU A 28 0.21 -10.87 -2.26
CA LEU A 28 0.69 -11.88 -1.32
C LEU A 28 2.14 -11.64 -0.91
N ILE A 29 3.02 -11.31 -1.87
CA ILE A 29 4.41 -10.95 -1.58
C ILE A 29 4.46 -9.72 -0.70
N CYS A 30 3.66 -8.69 -1.00
CA CYS A 30 3.57 -7.51 -0.14
C CYS A 30 3.14 -7.93 1.26
N LEU A 31 2.03 -8.67 1.41
CA LEU A 31 1.48 -9.14 2.69
C LEU A 31 2.48 -9.92 3.55
N LEU A 32 3.26 -10.82 2.96
CA LEU A 32 4.21 -11.67 3.68
C LEU A 32 5.54 -10.97 3.97
N THR A 33 5.86 -9.89 3.25
CA THR A 33 7.14 -9.21 3.39
C THR A 33 7.08 -8.04 4.37
N HIS A 34 8.13 -7.89 5.17
CA HIS A 34 8.35 -6.75 6.07
C HIS A 34 9.51 -5.84 5.61
N SER A 35 10.15 -6.15 4.48
CA SER A 35 11.26 -5.37 3.91
C SER A 35 10.76 -4.23 3.03
N ALA A 36 11.13 -3.00 3.38
CA ALA A 36 10.83 -1.81 2.59
C ALA A 36 11.36 -1.93 1.15
N VAL A 37 12.55 -2.53 0.97
CA VAL A 37 13.18 -2.72 -0.34
C VAL A 37 12.29 -3.56 -1.26
N VAL A 38 11.78 -4.67 -0.75
CA VAL A 38 10.89 -5.57 -1.52
C VAL A 38 9.60 -4.85 -1.88
N LEU A 39 8.99 -4.11 -0.94
CA LEU A 39 7.77 -3.35 -1.20
C LEU A 39 7.98 -2.29 -2.29
N THR A 40 9.09 -1.54 -2.26
CA THR A 40 9.41 -0.56 -3.31
C THR A 40 9.63 -1.21 -4.67
N LEU A 41 10.25 -2.39 -4.71
CA LEU A 41 10.53 -3.12 -5.94
C LEU A 41 9.24 -3.66 -6.57
N VAL A 42 8.36 -4.25 -5.74
CA VAL A 42 7.03 -4.70 -6.19
C VAL A 42 6.20 -3.53 -6.72
N LEU A 43 6.18 -2.39 -6.00
CA LEU A 43 5.48 -1.19 -6.43
C LEU A 43 6.02 -0.67 -7.77
N ALA A 44 7.35 -0.62 -7.93
CA ALA A 44 7.97 -0.18 -9.18
C ALA A 44 7.64 -1.10 -10.36
N ILE A 45 7.72 -2.42 -10.17
CA ILE A 45 7.38 -3.42 -11.21
C ILE A 45 5.91 -3.31 -11.58
N MET A 46 5.01 -3.27 -10.60
CA MET A 46 3.56 -3.19 -10.83
C MET A 46 3.19 -1.87 -11.50
N THR A 47 3.76 -0.75 -11.06
CA THR A 47 3.51 0.55 -11.68
C THR A 47 4.04 0.59 -13.12
N ALA A 48 5.23 0.06 -13.37
CA ALA A 48 5.77 -0.04 -14.73
C ALA A 48 4.90 -0.95 -15.62
N ALA A 49 4.48 -2.11 -15.12
CA ALA A 49 3.57 -2.99 -15.84
C ALA A 49 2.24 -2.29 -16.16
N THR A 50 1.64 -1.59 -15.20
CA THR A 50 0.38 -0.88 -15.38
C THR A 50 0.50 0.30 -16.35
N VAL A 51 1.56 1.11 -16.26
CA VAL A 51 1.74 2.28 -17.15
C VAL A 51 2.12 1.86 -18.57
N TYR A 52 3.09 0.94 -18.73
CA TYR A 52 3.63 0.59 -20.04
C TYR A 52 2.84 -0.52 -20.76
N ARG A 53 2.28 -1.52 -20.06
CA ARG A 53 1.48 -2.58 -20.69
C ARG A 53 -0.01 -2.29 -20.72
N ALA A 54 -0.57 -1.59 -19.72
CA ALA A 54 -2.02 -1.32 -19.67
C ALA A 54 -2.40 0.02 -20.33
N GLY A 55 -1.45 0.93 -20.55
CA GLY A 55 -1.72 2.24 -21.14
C GLY A 55 -2.60 3.14 -20.27
N ILE A 56 -2.71 2.83 -18.97
CA ILE A 56 -3.58 3.57 -18.06
C ILE A 56 -2.95 4.93 -17.75
N PRO A 57 -3.68 6.05 -17.93
CA PRO A 57 -3.15 7.37 -17.63
C PRO A 57 -2.81 7.49 -16.14
N LEU A 58 -1.57 7.89 -15.86
CA LEU A 58 -0.99 7.98 -14.51
C LEU A 58 -1.83 8.89 -13.58
N ALA A 59 -2.52 9.89 -14.13
CA ALA A 59 -3.43 10.76 -13.38
C ALA A 59 -4.64 10.00 -12.79
N PHE A 60 -5.19 9.02 -13.51
CA PHE A 60 -6.30 8.21 -13.00
C PHE A 60 -5.82 7.25 -11.90
N TYR A 61 -4.65 6.65 -12.11
CA TYR A 61 -3.97 5.78 -11.15
C TYR A 61 -3.73 6.49 -9.80
N VAL A 62 -3.16 7.70 -9.82
CA VAL A 62 -2.91 8.49 -8.60
C VAL A 62 -4.23 8.88 -7.91
N LYS A 63 -5.25 9.26 -8.67
CA LYS A 63 -6.55 9.65 -8.11
C LYS A 63 -7.24 8.48 -7.40
N ALA A 64 -7.15 7.28 -7.98
CA ALA A 64 -7.74 6.09 -7.40
C ALA A 64 -6.93 5.53 -6.23
N LEU A 65 -5.61 5.76 -6.19
CA LEU A 65 -4.78 5.49 -5.00
C LEU A 65 -5.10 6.43 -3.83
N CYS A 66 -5.61 7.64 -4.07
CA CYS A 66 -5.83 8.63 -3.01
C CYS A 66 -6.81 8.17 -1.91
N LEU A 67 -7.83 7.39 -2.28
CA LEU A 67 -8.82 6.84 -1.35
C LEU A 67 -8.23 5.80 -0.37
N PRO A 68 -7.57 4.72 -0.82
CA PRO A 68 -6.92 3.77 0.09
C PRO A 68 -5.74 4.40 0.84
N LEU A 69 -5.06 5.41 0.27
CA LEU A 69 -3.93 6.08 0.92
C LEU A 69 -4.39 6.87 2.16
N SER A 70 -5.53 7.55 2.06
CA SER A 70 -6.11 8.28 3.20
C SER A 70 -6.54 7.32 4.32
N PHE A 71 -7.11 6.16 3.99
CA PHE A 71 -7.39 5.12 4.98
C PHE A 71 -6.10 4.52 5.59
N ALA A 72 -5.09 4.24 4.77
CA ALA A 72 -3.82 3.67 5.21
C ALA A 72 -3.05 4.60 6.14
N VAL A 73 -3.06 5.92 5.87
CA VAL A 73 -2.44 6.93 6.73
C VAL A 73 -3.12 6.97 8.08
N LEU A 74 -4.46 6.97 8.12
CA LEU A 74 -5.21 6.93 9.38
C LEU A 74 -4.91 5.64 10.18
N GLY A 75 -4.87 4.48 9.51
CA GLY A 75 -4.48 3.22 10.14
C GLY A 75 -3.02 3.23 10.63
N GLY A 76 -2.11 3.82 9.86
CA GLY A 76 -0.71 4.00 10.21
C GLY A 76 -0.52 4.86 11.46
N ILE A 77 -1.32 5.92 11.64
CA ILE A 77 -1.33 6.71 12.88
C ILE A 77 -1.74 5.84 14.07
N GLY A 78 -2.74 4.98 13.90
CA GLY A 78 -3.17 4.03 14.93
C GLY A 78 -2.09 3.02 15.32
N VAL A 79 -1.27 2.58 14.37
CA VAL A 79 -0.13 1.69 14.64
C VAL A 79 1.05 2.45 15.26
N ALA A 80 1.27 3.70 14.86
CA ALA A 80 2.35 4.53 15.41
C ALA A 80 2.13 4.86 16.89
N VAL A 81 0.88 5.06 17.31
CA VAL A 81 0.50 5.36 18.69
C VAL A 81 0.26 4.07 19.46
N GLY A 82 1.14 3.76 20.40
CA GLY A 82 1.07 2.54 21.20
C GLY A 82 1.38 2.75 22.67
N VAL A 83 1.17 1.72 23.47
CA VAL A 83 1.67 1.68 24.84
C VAL A 83 3.16 1.36 24.78
N VAL A 84 3.98 2.24 25.34
CA VAL A 84 5.44 2.14 25.34
C VAL A 84 5.93 1.67 26.71
N ALA A 85 6.88 0.73 26.70
CA ALA A 85 7.48 0.23 27.92
C ALA A 85 8.45 1.25 28.53
N PRO A 86 8.64 1.25 29.86
CA PRO A 86 9.66 2.09 30.50
C PRO A 86 11.06 1.67 30.01
N GLY A 87 11.78 2.59 29.38
CA GLY A 87 13.14 2.35 28.86
C GLY A 87 13.27 2.30 27.34
N ASP A 88 12.17 2.35 26.60
CA ASP A 88 12.19 2.50 25.13
C ASP A 88 12.49 3.94 24.70
N ASP A 89 13.20 4.08 23.58
CA ASP A 89 13.45 5.35 22.89
C ASP A 89 12.13 5.95 22.39
N THR A 90 11.50 6.74 23.26
CA THR A 90 10.25 7.45 23.03
C THR A 90 10.55 8.79 22.36
N VAL A 91 9.91 9.03 21.21
CA VAL A 91 10.02 10.32 20.51
C VAL A 91 9.07 11.33 21.15
N ILE A 92 7.83 10.92 21.37
CA ILE A 92 6.77 11.70 22.04
C ILE A 92 5.94 10.72 22.86
N GLY A 93 5.73 11.00 24.15
CA GLY A 93 4.92 10.15 25.01
C GLY A 93 4.25 10.94 26.14
N VAL A 94 3.04 10.52 26.50
CA VAL A 94 2.30 11.02 27.66
C VAL A 94 2.04 9.85 28.60
N THR A 95 2.42 10.01 29.86
CA THR A 95 2.16 9.00 30.90
C THR A 95 0.77 9.22 31.47
N LEU A 96 -0.09 8.21 31.35
CA LEU A 96 -1.44 8.21 31.90
C LEU A 96 -1.66 6.93 32.70
N LEU A 97 -2.10 7.05 33.96
CA LEU A 97 -2.35 5.90 34.85
C LEU A 97 -1.15 4.91 34.98
N GLY A 98 0.09 5.39 34.94
CA GLY A 98 1.28 4.55 35.06
C GLY A 98 1.63 3.72 33.80
N LYS A 99 0.94 3.95 32.68
CA LYS A 99 1.34 3.48 31.35
C LYS A 99 1.73 4.68 30.48
N THR A 100 2.84 4.57 29.75
CA THR A 100 3.25 5.59 28.79
C THR A 100 2.61 5.27 27.46
N ILE A 101 1.79 6.17 26.93
CA ILE A 101 1.27 6.08 25.56
C ILE A 101 2.12 7.02 24.71
N GLY A 102 2.70 6.53 23.64
CA GLY A 102 3.63 7.31 22.84
C GLY A 102 3.97 6.68 21.51
N ILE A 103 4.85 7.37 20.80
CA ILE A 103 5.38 6.98 19.50
C ILE A 103 6.85 6.64 19.70
N THR A 104 7.26 5.45 19.30
CA THR A 104 8.67 5.04 19.26
C THR A 104 9.17 5.04 17.81
N ILE A 105 10.49 5.04 17.65
CA ILE A 105 11.09 4.91 16.31
C ILE A 105 10.69 3.57 15.66
N VAL A 106 10.45 2.52 16.47
CA VAL A 106 9.99 1.21 16.00
C VAL A 106 8.56 1.29 15.46
N THR A 107 7.61 1.83 16.23
CA THR A 107 6.21 1.95 15.79
C THR A 107 6.07 2.91 14.61
N ALA A 108 6.89 3.96 14.54
CA ALA A 108 6.95 4.86 13.39
C ALA A 108 7.42 4.14 12.11
N LYS A 109 8.43 3.27 12.21
CA LYS A 109 8.90 2.45 11.07
C LYS A 109 7.84 1.45 10.63
N GLU A 110 7.14 0.81 11.56
CA GLU A 110 6.05 -0.12 11.24
C GLU A 110 4.87 0.59 10.57
N ALA A 111 4.48 1.76 11.07
CA ALA A 111 3.45 2.58 10.45
C ALA A 111 3.83 2.98 9.01
N ALA A 112 5.08 3.39 8.78
CA ALA A 112 5.57 3.73 7.45
C ALA A 112 5.58 2.50 6.51
N LEU A 113 6.02 1.34 7.00
CA LEU A 113 5.98 0.08 6.26
C LEU A 113 4.54 -0.30 5.90
N LEU A 114 3.59 -0.11 6.82
CA LEU A 114 2.18 -0.43 6.59
C LEU A 114 1.59 0.45 5.48
N VAL A 115 1.85 1.75 5.50
CA VAL A 115 1.43 2.67 4.42
C VAL A 115 2.05 2.23 3.08
N LEU A 116 3.36 1.96 3.06
CA LEU A 116 4.05 1.52 1.84
C LEU A 116 3.48 0.20 1.30
N LYS A 117 3.17 -0.74 2.21
CA LYS A 117 2.57 -2.04 1.90
C LYS A 117 1.18 -1.89 1.29
N THR A 118 0.35 -0.96 1.81
CA THR A 118 -0.96 -0.68 1.23
C THR A 118 -0.84 -0.11 -0.18
N VAL A 119 0.08 0.84 -0.41
CA VAL A 119 0.30 1.43 -1.75
C VAL A 119 0.82 0.37 -2.73
N ALA A 120 1.77 -0.47 -2.32
CA ALA A 120 2.31 -1.54 -3.14
C ALA A 120 1.25 -2.59 -3.51
N SER A 121 0.41 -3.02 -2.55
CA SER A 121 -0.70 -3.95 -2.85
C SER A 121 -1.75 -3.33 -3.77
N MET A 122 -2.10 -2.05 -3.58
CA MET A 122 -3.07 -1.36 -4.45
C MET A 122 -2.56 -1.21 -5.88
N SER A 123 -1.24 -1.05 -6.07
CA SER A 123 -0.64 -0.96 -7.41
C SER A 123 -0.92 -2.20 -8.29
N GLY A 124 -0.98 -3.39 -7.67
CA GLY A 124 -1.33 -4.64 -8.37
C GLY A 124 -2.81 -4.74 -8.73
N LEU A 125 -3.70 -4.18 -7.90
CA LEU A 125 -5.15 -4.19 -8.14
C LEU A 125 -5.56 -3.30 -9.33
N PHE A 126 -4.78 -2.27 -9.66
CA PHE A 126 -5.00 -1.42 -10.84
C PHE A 126 -4.68 -2.10 -12.18
N PHE A 127 -4.18 -3.33 -12.16
CA PHE A 127 -3.99 -4.14 -13.36
C PHE A 127 -5.31 -4.76 -13.88
N PHE A 128 -6.42 -4.52 -13.17
CA PHE A 128 -7.73 -5.12 -13.42
C PHE A 128 -8.67 -4.42 -14.42
N PRO A 129 -8.64 -3.10 -14.71
CA PRO A 129 -9.53 -2.57 -15.74
C PRO A 129 -9.12 -3.15 -17.09
#